data_AF-A0AA88YDN5-F1
#
_entry.id   AF-A0AA88YDN5-F1
#
_cell.length_a   1.000
_cell.length_b   1.000
_cell.length_c   1.000
_cell.angle_alpha   90.00
_cell.angle_beta   90.00
_cell.angle_gamma   90.00
#
_symmetry.space_group_name_H-M   'P 1'
#
loop_
_entity.id
_entity.type
_entity.pdbx_description
1 polymer ?
#
loop_
_entity_poly.entity_id
_entity_poly.type
_entity_poly.pdbx_seq_one_letter_code
_entity_poly.pdbx_strand_id
1 'polypeptide(L)'
;MYTTECEERQGTQMFASGSEVRSIDDVQNLYRKVCILPDSASSDHRILVYRFKDEARKLTENYHDDGEHGAGRRLLQYMRDNEMCNIAVVISKWNGERKIGFERFGVMEYLVCSVYNELED
;
A
#
# COMPACT_ATOMS: atom_id res chain seq x y z
N MET A 1 -7.53 10.93 0.92
CA MET A 1 -7.19 9.58 1.41
C MET A 1 -8.37 8.69 1.14
N TYR A 2 -8.13 7.57 0.48
CA TYR A 2 -9.10 6.54 0.21
C TYR A 2 -8.67 5.25 0.91
N THR A 3 -9.64 4.45 1.36
CA THR A 3 -9.42 3.14 1.97
C THR A 3 -10.33 2.14 1.26
N THR A 4 -9.77 1.03 0.79
CA THR A 4 -10.53 -0.04 0.13
C THR A 4 -11.39 -0.80 1.12
N GLU A 5 -12.34 -1.58 0.61
CA GLU A 5 -12.91 -2.68 1.37
C GLU A 5 -11.83 -3.73 1.73
N CYS A 6 -12.12 -4.54 2.74
CA CYS A 6 -11.21 -5.59 3.19
C CYS A 6 -11.38 -6.86 2.34
N GLU A 7 -10.26 -7.33 1.78
CA GLU A 7 -10.16 -8.61 1.08
C GLU A 7 -9.73 -9.70 2.05
N GLU A 8 -10.58 -10.73 2.19
CA GLU A 8 -10.27 -11.92 2.98
C GLU A 8 -10.02 -13.14 2.08
N ARG A 9 -8.90 -13.83 2.32
CA ARG A 9 -8.54 -15.10 1.65
C ARG A 9 -7.87 -16.02 2.64
N GLN A 10 -8.45 -17.21 2.86
CA GLN A 10 -7.91 -18.23 3.76
C GLN A 10 -7.62 -17.70 5.19
N GLY A 11 -8.47 -16.80 5.69
CA GLY A 11 -8.33 -16.12 6.98
C GLY A 11 -7.27 -15.01 7.01
N THR A 12 -6.51 -14.81 5.94
CA THR A 12 -5.67 -13.60 5.79
C THR A 12 -6.57 -12.46 5.34
N GLN A 13 -6.51 -11.33 6.06
CA GLN A 13 -7.28 -10.13 5.76
C GLN A 13 -6.34 -9.01 5.33
N MET A 14 -6.71 -8.27 4.28
CA MET A 14 -5.93 -7.16 3.75
C MET A 14 -6.85 -6.04 3.27
N PHE A 15 -6.52 -4.80 3.59
CA PHE A 15 -7.06 -3.64 2.91
C PHE A 15 -5.94 -2.63 2.65
N ALA A 16 -6.17 -1.71 1.72
CA ALA A 16 -5.24 -0.64 1.41
C ALA A 16 -5.83 0.73 1.75
N SER A 17 -4.99 1.60 2.31
CA SER A 17 -5.25 3.02 2.42
C SER A 17 -4.22 3.78 1.60
N GLY A 18 -4.66 4.72 0.77
CA GLY A 18 -3.74 5.54 -0.02
C GLY A 18 -4.18 6.97 -0.20
N SER A 19 -3.28 7.76 -0.76
CA SER A 19 -3.48 9.19 -1.05
C SER A 19 -2.56 9.63 -2.17
N GLU A 20 -2.99 10.66 -2.88
CA GLU A 20 -2.07 11.45 -3.69
C GLU A 20 -0.93 12.01 -2.82
N VAL A 21 0.29 12.00 -3.34
CA VAL A 21 1.48 12.53 -2.66
C VAL A 21 2.39 13.24 -3.65
N ARG A 22 3.02 14.33 -3.19
CA ARG A 22 4.04 15.08 -3.96
C ARG A 22 5.30 15.36 -3.14
N SER A 23 5.34 14.90 -1.90
CA SER A 23 6.43 15.08 -0.96
C SER A 23 6.57 13.90 -0.01
N ILE A 24 7.72 13.78 0.65
CA ILE A 24 7.91 12.82 1.74
C ILE A 24 6.99 13.13 2.92
N ASP A 25 6.67 14.40 3.17
CA ASP A 25 5.76 14.79 4.25
C ASP A 25 4.34 14.26 4.00
N ASP A 26 3.86 14.25 2.75
CA ASP A 26 2.58 13.63 2.39
C ASP A 26 2.58 12.12 2.68
N VAL A 27 3.66 11.43 2.32
CA VAL A 27 3.84 10.00 2.59
C VAL A 27 3.83 9.72 4.10
N GLN A 28 4.56 10.52 4.88
CA GLN A 28 4.59 10.39 6.34
C GLN A 28 3.24 10.72 6.97
N ASN A 29 2.52 11.71 6.45
CA ASN A 29 1.17 12.07 6.88
C ASN A 29 0.19 10.91 6.63
N LEU A 30 0.23 10.28 5.46
CA LEU A 30 -0.56 9.08 5.16
C LEU A 30 -0.24 7.97 6.15
N TYR A 31 1.04 7.62 6.31
CA TYR A 31 1.44 6.51 7.17
C TYR A 31 1.01 6.73 8.63
N ARG A 32 1.19 7.95 9.17
CA ARG A 32 0.73 8.31 10.52
C ARG A 32 -0.78 8.18 10.69
N LYS A 33 -1.57 8.60 9.68
CA LYS A 33 -3.03 8.44 9.71
C LYS A 33 -3.42 6.96 9.74
N VAL A 34 -2.79 6.13 8.91
CA VAL A 34 -3.07 4.68 8.88
C VAL A 34 -2.72 4.02 10.21
N CYS A 35 -1.63 4.41 10.87
CA CYS A 35 -1.27 3.83 12.18
C CYS A 35 -2.30 4.09 13.29
N ILE A 36 -3.18 5.09 13.15
CA ILE A 36 -4.19 5.44 14.16
C ILE A 36 -5.62 5.08 13.73
N LEU A 37 -5.82 4.53 12.53
CA LEU A 37 -7.14 4.04 12.14
C LEU A 37 -7.51 2.82 13.01
N PRO A 38 -8.73 2.77 13.58
CA PRO A 38 -9.16 1.66 14.43
C PRO A 38 -8.99 0.30 13.74
N ASP A 39 -9.31 0.26 12.44
CA ASP A 39 -9.28 -0.97 11.65
C ASP A 39 -7.87 -1.45 11.29
N SER A 40 -6.82 -0.62 11.42
CA SER A 40 -5.42 -1.02 11.16
C SER A 40 -4.49 -0.96 12.36
N ALA A 41 -4.93 -0.43 13.49
CA ALA A 41 -4.11 -0.26 14.69
C ALA A 41 -3.50 -1.60 15.19
N SER A 42 -4.19 -2.72 14.96
CA SER A 42 -3.79 -4.07 15.36
C SER A 42 -3.27 -4.95 14.21
N SER A 43 -2.97 -4.37 13.04
CA SER A 43 -2.42 -5.13 11.91
C SER A 43 -1.07 -5.75 12.23
N ASP A 44 -0.83 -6.95 11.72
CA ASP A 44 0.45 -7.65 11.84
C ASP A 44 1.53 -6.98 10.98
N HIS A 45 1.12 -6.41 9.85
CA HIS A 45 2.00 -5.73 8.90
C HIS A 45 1.31 -4.49 8.29
N ARG A 46 2.07 -3.41 8.16
CA ARG A 46 1.73 -2.18 7.42
C ARG A 46 2.75 -1.92 6.32
N ILE A 47 2.52 -2.52 5.17
CA ILE A 47 3.40 -2.41 4.00
C ILE A 47 3.19 -1.06 3.34
N LEU A 48 4.22 -0.20 3.32
CA LEU A 48 4.19 1.08 2.63
C LEU A 48 4.87 0.96 1.27
N VAL A 49 4.26 1.52 0.23
CA VAL A 49 4.89 1.74 -1.08
C VAL A 49 4.48 3.12 -1.61
N TYR A 50 5.41 3.84 -2.23
CA TYR A 50 5.09 5.14 -2.81
C TYR A 50 6.01 5.48 -3.98
N ARG A 51 5.48 6.33 -4.87
CA ARG A 51 6.19 6.87 -6.01
C ARG A 51 5.58 8.21 -6.41
N PHE A 52 6.36 9.28 -6.44
CA PHE A 52 5.88 10.61 -6.82
C PHE A 52 6.95 11.46 -7.49
N LYS A 53 6.50 12.45 -8.27
CA LYS A 53 7.34 13.54 -8.77
C LYS A 53 7.11 14.78 -7.93
N ASP A 54 8.18 15.37 -7.42
CA ASP A 54 8.10 16.66 -6.73
C ASP A 54 7.89 17.83 -7.72
N GLU A 55 7.82 19.06 -7.21
CA GLU A 55 7.66 20.27 -8.03
C GLU A 55 8.78 20.44 -9.08
N ALA A 56 9.99 19.94 -8.79
CA ALA A 56 11.12 19.93 -9.71
C ALA A 56 11.09 18.75 -10.70
N ARG A 57 9.98 17.98 -10.72
CA ARG A 57 9.78 16.76 -11.52
C ARG A 57 10.76 15.64 -11.19
N LYS A 58 11.46 15.71 -10.06
CA LYS A 58 12.35 14.64 -9.61
C LYS A 58 11.50 13.51 -9.06
N LEU A 59 11.74 12.31 -9.58
CA LEU A 59 11.09 11.09 -9.11
C LEU A 59 11.68 10.66 -7.76
N THR A 60 10.82 10.46 -6.78
CA THR A 60 11.14 9.86 -5.48
C THR A 60 10.23 8.67 -5.26
N GLU A 61 10.81 7.52 -4.92
CA GLU A 61 10.09 6.27 -4.72
C GLU A 61 10.80 5.39 -3.71
N ASN A 62 10.03 4.66 -2.90
CA ASN A 62 10.57 3.71 -1.92
C ASN A 62 9.46 2.80 -1.40
N TYR A 63 9.82 1.85 -0.53
CA TYR A 63 8.89 0.97 0.16
C TYR A 63 9.38 0.60 1.56
N HIS A 64 8.47 0.05 2.37
CA HIS A 64 8.75 -0.57 3.66
C HIS A 64 7.89 -1.83 3.82
N ASP A 65 8.52 -2.98 3.96
CA ASP A 65 7.83 -4.29 4.04
C ASP A 65 7.11 -4.54 5.37
N ASP A 66 7.55 -3.89 6.46
CA ASP A 66 7.07 -4.16 7.83
C ASP A 66 7.03 -5.67 8.19
N GLY A 67 8.07 -6.41 7.82
CA GLY A 67 8.18 -7.86 8.04
C GLY A 67 7.47 -8.75 7.01
N GLU A 68 6.67 -8.18 6.10
CA GLU A 68 6.05 -8.92 4.99
C GLU A 68 7.03 -9.05 3.81
N HIS A 69 7.98 -9.97 3.97
CA HIS A 69 9.15 -10.08 3.11
C HIS A 69 8.83 -10.11 1.60
N GLY A 70 9.41 -9.14 0.89
CA GLY A 70 9.34 -9.03 -0.57
C GLY A 70 8.11 -8.31 -1.10
N ALA A 71 7.14 -7.96 -0.25
CA ALA A 71 5.92 -7.27 -0.68
C ALA A 71 6.19 -5.88 -1.22
N GLY A 72 6.86 -5.01 -0.48
CA GLY A 72 7.12 -3.64 -0.89
C GLY A 72 7.98 -3.56 -2.16
N ARG A 73 9.02 -4.41 -2.28
CA ARG A 73 9.82 -4.51 -3.51
C ARG A 73 8.94 -4.88 -4.71
N ARG A 74 8.07 -5.87 -4.55
CA ARG A 74 7.19 -6.36 -5.62
C ARG A 74 6.15 -5.30 -6.00
N LEU A 75 5.52 -4.66 -5.02
CA LEU A 75 4.53 -3.62 -5.26
C LEU A 75 5.14 -2.39 -5.92
N LEU A 76 6.36 -2.00 -5.54
CA LEU A 76 7.06 -0.92 -6.22
C LEU A 76 7.36 -1.27 -7.69
N GLN A 77 7.75 -2.53 -7.97
CA GLN A 77 7.91 -2.99 -9.34
C GLN A 77 6.59 -2.97 -10.11
N TYR A 78 5.51 -3.47 -9.51
CA TYR A 78 4.17 -3.43 -10.09
C TYR A 78 3.74 -1.98 -10.45
N MET A 79 3.95 -1.03 -9.54
CA MET A 79 3.65 0.39 -9.81
C MET A 79 4.50 0.98 -10.92
N ARG A 80 5.78 0.57 -11.05
CA ARG A 80 6.64 1.00 -12.16
C ARG A 80 6.14 0.45 -13.50
N ASP A 81 5.82 -0.84 -13.54
CA ASP A 81 5.39 -1.55 -14.75
C ASP A 81 4.05 -1.01 -15.26
N ASN A 82 3.19 -0.51 -14.37
CA ASN A 82 1.91 0.11 -14.69
C ASN A 82 1.94 1.65 -14.68
N GLU A 83 3.12 2.25 -14.64
CA GLU A 83 3.35 3.70 -14.67
C GLU A 83 2.67 4.53 -13.56
N MET A 84 2.14 3.90 -12.52
CA MET A 84 1.47 4.54 -11.38
C MET A 84 2.42 5.51 -10.65
N CYS A 85 2.01 6.77 -10.50
CA CYS A 85 2.84 7.83 -9.91
C CYS A 85 1.99 8.85 -9.15
N ASN A 86 2.65 9.66 -8.33
CA ASN A 86 2.05 10.63 -7.41
C ASN A 86 1.12 10.02 -6.36
N ILE A 87 1.42 8.79 -5.95
CA ILE A 87 0.60 8.02 -5.01
C ILE A 87 1.46 7.34 -3.96
N ALA A 88 0.93 7.27 -2.74
CA ALA A 88 1.40 6.39 -1.68
C ALA A 88 0.26 5.47 -1.23
N VAL A 89 0.59 4.22 -0.92
CA VAL A 89 -0.33 3.19 -0.46
C VAL A 89 0.28 2.47 0.75
N VAL A 90 -0.55 2.27 1.78
CA VAL A 90 -0.26 1.41 2.93
C VAL A 90 -1.24 0.24 2.91
N ILE A 91 -0.73 -0.97 2.82
CA ILE A 91 -1.52 -2.19 2.96
C ILE A 91 -1.45 -2.64 4.42
N SER A 92 -2.61 -2.67 5.07
CA SER A 92 -2.76 -3.25 6.41
C SER A 92 -3.15 -4.72 6.26
N LYS A 93 -2.40 -5.61 6.91
CA LYS A 93 -2.59 -7.06 6.77
C LYS A 93 -2.64 -7.76 8.13
N TRP A 94 -3.54 -8.73 8.25
CA TRP A 94 -3.63 -9.71 9.34
C TRP A 94 -3.38 -11.10 8.80
N ASN A 95 -2.59 -11.89 9.52
CA ASN A 95 -2.33 -13.28 9.21
C ASN A 95 -3.50 -14.15 9.65
N GLY A 96 -3.96 -15.02 8.75
CA GLY A 96 -4.84 -16.12 9.12
C GLY A 96 -4.08 -17.27 9.78
N GLU A 97 -4.82 -18.28 10.24
CA GLU A 97 -4.25 -19.53 10.77
C GLU A 97 -3.37 -20.26 9.74
N ARG A 98 -3.62 -20.05 8.45
CA ARG A 98 -2.85 -20.63 7.34
C ARG A 98 -2.18 -19.55 6.51
N LYS A 99 -0.95 -19.84 6.05
CA LYS A 99 -0.22 -18.96 5.14
C LYS A 99 -0.82 -19.05 3.74
N ILE A 100 -1.36 -17.94 3.25
CA ILE A 100 -1.81 -17.74 1.86
C ILE A 100 -0.67 -17.84 0.83
N GLY A 101 0.60 -17.76 1.26
CA GLY A 101 1.75 -17.99 0.39
C GLY A 101 1.89 -16.92 -0.70
N PHE A 102 2.22 -17.34 -1.93
CA PHE A 102 2.47 -16.42 -3.05
C PHE A 102 1.23 -15.68 -3.54
N GLU A 103 0.03 -16.23 -3.32
CA GLU A 103 -1.24 -15.65 -3.76
C GLU A 103 -1.49 -14.25 -3.16
N ARG A 104 -0.97 -13.99 -1.96
CA ARG A 104 -1.09 -12.68 -1.30
C ARG A 104 -0.62 -11.52 -2.17
N PHE A 105 0.39 -11.74 -2.99
CA PHE A 105 0.93 -10.68 -3.83
C PHE A 105 -0.07 -10.20 -4.87
N GLY A 106 -0.86 -11.11 -5.46
CA GLY A 106 -1.90 -10.74 -6.40
C GLY A 106 -3.02 -9.92 -5.73
N VAL A 107 -3.38 -10.27 -4.48
CA VAL A 107 -4.35 -9.49 -3.70
C VAL A 107 -3.80 -8.09 -3.39
N MET A 108 -2.53 -7.99 -2.99
CA MET A 108 -1.88 -6.70 -2.72
C MET A 108 -1.78 -5.82 -3.97
N GLU A 109 -1.46 -6.39 -5.13
CA GLU A 109 -1.43 -5.70 -6.42
C GLU A 109 -2.81 -5.18 -6.80
N TYR A 110 -3.86 -6.01 -6.64
CA TYR A 110 -5.25 -5.61 -6.83
C TYR A 110 -5.61 -4.41 -5.95
N LEU A 111 -5.30 -4.47 -4.65
CA LEU A 111 -5.60 -3.39 -3.71
C LEU A 111 -4.88 -2.08 -4.08
N VAL A 112 -3.61 -2.14 -4.49
CA VAL A 112 -2.88 -0.95 -4.98
C VAL A 112 -3.56 -0.37 -6.22
N CYS A 113 -3.96 -1.22 -7.17
CA CYS A 113 -4.66 -0.78 -8.38
C CYS A 113 -6.01 -0.14 -8.06
N SER A 114 -6.80 -0.72 -7.14
CA SER A 114 -8.07 -0.14 -6.69
C SER A 114 -7.90 1.25 -6.09
N VAL A 115 -6.89 1.45 -5.24
CA VAL A 115 -6.60 2.78 -4.67
C VAL A 115 -6.17 3.75 -5.77
N TYR A 116 -5.35 3.31 -6.73
CA TYR A 116 -4.88 4.17 -7.82
C TYR A 116 -6.04 4.66 -8.69
N ASN A 117 -6.92 3.75 -9.12
CA ASN A 117 -8.05 4.10 -9.99
C ASN A 117 -9.01 5.09 -9.28
N GLU A 118 -9.30 4.87 -8.00
CA GLU A 118 -10.18 5.76 -7.24
C GLU A 118 -9.60 7.18 -7.04
N LEU A 119 -8.28 7.33 -7.05
CA LEU A 119 -7.64 8.64 -6.89
C LEU A 119 -7.38 9.36 -8.23
N GLU A 120 -7.48 8.67 -9.36
CA GLU A 120 -7.37 9.27 -10.70
C GLU A 120 -8.74 9.71 -11.26
N ASP A 121 -9.84 9.15 -10.73
CA ASP A 121 -11.24 9.53 -11.04
C ASP A 121 -11.66 10.86 -10.37
#